data_AF-A0A9N8DH43-F1
#
_entry.id   AF-A0A9N8DH43-F1
#
_cell.length_a   1.000
_cell.length_b   1.000
_cell.length_c   1.000
_cell.angle_alpha   90.00
_cell.angle_beta   90.00
_cell.angle_gamma   90.00
#
_symmetry.space_group_name_H-M   'P 1'
#
loop_
_entity.id
_entity.type
_entity.pdbx_description
1 polymer ?
#
loop_
_entity_poly.entity_id
_entity_poly.type
_entity_poly.pdbx_seq_one_letter_code
_entity_poly.pdbx_strand_id
1 'polypeptide(L)'
;MSPPLYVKAVGSVSSIMLGTLGLRHIAAPGRPIPLLPNDAAFQRHLWAGLEASELSPGQMACGHLLGFAMLGLAVSKLTTLFSGKEGTYLRRNLLLAFGALDIVMSTSLLQFEKGFQVAGASVKYFSLMQFVEGAVFLYDGLFRPRPPKPSTKAAKGQ
;
A
#
# COMPACT_ATOMS: atom_id res chain seq x y z
N MET A 1 -10.12 -20.22 1.22
CA MET A 1 -8.69 -20.58 1.23
C MET A 1 -7.90 -19.37 1.73
N SER A 2 -7.04 -19.54 2.73
CA SER A 2 -6.19 -18.47 3.26
C SER A 2 -5.05 -18.15 2.29
N PRO A 3 -4.58 -16.89 2.19
CA PRO A 3 -3.38 -16.56 1.43
C PRO A 3 -2.17 -17.38 1.92
N PRO A 4 -1.24 -17.76 1.03
CA PRO A 4 0.00 -18.42 1.41
C PRO A 4 0.86 -17.51 2.29
N LEU A 5 1.79 -18.11 3.04
CA LEU A 5 2.63 -17.37 3.99
C LEU A 5 3.47 -16.28 3.32
N TYR A 6 3.99 -16.53 2.11
CA TYR A 6 4.78 -15.53 1.38
C TYR A 6 3.96 -14.29 0.99
N VAL A 7 2.70 -14.47 0.56
CA VAL A 7 1.78 -13.36 0.23
C VAL A 7 1.47 -12.54 1.47
N LYS A 8 1.26 -13.22 2.62
CA LYS A 8 1.05 -12.54 3.90
C LYS A 8 2.30 -11.80 4.35
N ALA A 9 3.49 -12.40 4.23
CA ALA A 9 4.73 -11.78 4.66
C ALA A 9 5.02 -10.49 3.86
N VAL A 10 5.01 -10.58 2.54
CA VAL A 10 5.26 -9.42 1.65
C VAL A 10 4.19 -8.35 1.85
N GLY A 11 2.91 -8.75 1.84
CA GLY A 11 1.80 -7.83 2.02
C GLY A 11 1.77 -7.16 3.40
N SER A 12 2.14 -7.87 4.47
CA SER A 12 2.24 -7.29 5.81
C SER A 12 3.37 -6.29 5.92
N VAL A 13 4.57 -6.61 5.42
CA VAL A 13 5.72 -5.69 5.48
C VAL A 13 5.40 -4.39 4.76
N SER A 14 4.88 -4.49 3.53
CA SER A 14 4.46 -3.32 2.76
C SER A 14 3.34 -2.53 3.44
N SER A 15 2.31 -3.22 3.95
CA SER A 15 1.19 -2.58 4.66
C SER A 15 1.62 -1.89 5.96
N ILE A 16 2.57 -2.45 6.71
CA ILE A 16 3.10 -1.80 7.92
C ILE A 16 3.84 -0.52 7.52
N MET A 17 4.72 -0.58 6.52
CA MET A 17 5.44 0.61 6.05
C MET A 17 4.46 1.69 5.54
N LEU A 18 3.47 1.31 4.73
CA LEU A 18 2.43 2.20 4.23
C LEU A 18 1.60 2.80 5.38
N GLY A 19 1.27 2.00 6.39
CA GLY A 19 0.56 2.42 7.59
C GLY A 19 1.37 3.40 8.44
N THR A 20 2.68 3.18 8.60
CA THR A 20 3.56 4.11 9.32
C THR A 20 3.66 5.46 8.60
N LEU A 21 3.84 5.45 7.28
CA LEU A 21 3.85 6.67 6.47
C LEU A 21 2.49 7.39 6.51
N GLY A 22 1.38 6.64 6.44
CA GLY A 22 0.04 7.18 6.55
C GLY A 22 -0.22 7.83 7.92
N LEU A 23 0.16 7.15 9.00
CA LEU A 23 0.05 7.67 10.37
C LEU A 23 0.88 8.95 10.54
N ARG A 24 2.09 9.01 9.97
CA ARG A 24 2.89 10.24 9.96
C ARG A 24 2.17 11.37 9.25
N HIS A 25 1.61 11.12 8.08
CA HIS A 25 0.85 12.11 7.32
C HIS A 25 -0.41 12.60 8.04
N ILE A 26 -0.98 11.81 8.95
CA ILE A 26 -2.09 12.22 9.81
C ILE A 26 -1.59 12.98 11.04
N ALA A 27 -0.57 12.49 11.74
CA ALA A 27 -0.16 13.00 13.05
C ALA A 27 0.80 14.20 12.95
N ALA A 28 1.65 14.22 11.94
CA ALA A 28 2.69 15.23 11.75
C ALA A 28 3.05 15.42 10.26
N PRO A 29 2.14 16.03 9.45
CA PRO A 29 2.42 16.34 8.05
C PRO A 29 3.73 17.13 7.90
N GLY A 30 4.57 16.74 6.94
CA GLY A 30 5.82 17.43 6.61
C GLY A 30 6.98 17.20 7.59
N ARG A 31 6.77 16.49 8.70
CA ARG A 31 7.87 16.15 9.62
C ARG A 31 8.60 14.89 9.15
N PRO A 32 9.95 14.88 9.16
CA PRO A 32 10.70 13.66 8.90
C PRO A 32 10.58 12.65 10.06
N ILE A 33 10.58 11.37 9.71
CA ILE A 33 10.72 10.26 10.66
C ILE A 33 12.21 10.01 10.87
N PRO A 34 12.72 10.06 12.11
CA PRO A 34 14.14 9.87 12.40
C PRO A 34 14.67 8.46 12.08
N LEU A 35 13.78 7.48 11.92
CA LEU A 35 14.11 6.08 11.57
C LEU A 35 14.40 5.88 10.08
N LEU A 36 13.98 6.80 9.19
CA LEU A 36 14.16 6.65 7.75
C LEU A 36 15.31 7.56 7.27
N PRO A 37 16.41 6.99 6.75
CA PRO A 37 17.51 7.79 6.23
C PRO A 37 17.02 8.63 5.05
N ASN A 38 17.44 9.90 5.01
CA ASN A 38 17.06 10.89 3.99
C ASN A 38 15.56 11.25 3.95
N ASP A 39 14.77 10.94 4.98
CA ASP A 39 13.34 11.30 5.01
C ASP A 39 13.12 12.82 5.10
N ALA A 40 14.05 13.58 5.67
CA ALA A 40 14.00 15.05 5.68
C ALA A 40 14.08 15.65 4.27
N ALA A 41 14.97 15.11 3.44
CA ALA A 41 15.06 15.46 2.03
C ALA A 41 13.77 15.06 1.28
N PHE A 42 13.24 13.87 1.56
CA PHE A 42 12.01 13.37 0.97
C PHE A 42 10.81 14.28 1.31
N GLN A 43 10.65 14.66 2.58
CA GLN A 43 9.58 15.54 3.02
C GLN A 43 9.70 16.95 2.44
N ARG A 44 10.89 17.53 2.45
CA ARG A 44 11.09 18.83 1.81
C ARG A 44 10.74 18.75 0.32
N HIS A 45 11.16 17.72 -0.41
CA HIS A 45 10.80 17.61 -1.82
C HIS A 45 9.28 17.45 -2.05
N LEU A 46 8.62 16.62 -1.23
CA LEU A 46 7.18 16.39 -1.31
C LEU A 46 6.37 17.68 -1.06
N TRP A 47 6.87 18.56 -0.21
CA TRP A 47 6.22 19.83 0.17
C TRP A 47 6.88 21.06 -0.48
N ALA A 48 7.53 20.88 -1.64
CA ALA A 48 8.12 21.97 -2.43
C ALA A 48 9.15 22.84 -1.66
N GLY A 49 9.88 22.23 -0.73
CA GLY A 49 10.96 22.84 0.05
C GLY A 49 10.52 23.40 1.41
N LEU A 50 9.21 23.44 1.69
CA LEU A 50 8.67 24.03 2.91
C LEU A 50 8.96 23.17 4.15
N GLU A 51 9.19 23.83 5.27
CA GLU A 51 9.23 23.17 6.57
C GLU A 51 7.81 22.88 7.07
N ALA A 52 7.69 21.91 7.99
CA ALA A 52 6.38 21.49 8.51
C ALA A 52 5.57 22.65 9.14
N SER A 53 6.24 23.65 9.71
CA SER A 53 5.63 24.86 10.28
C SER A 53 5.13 25.86 9.23
N GLU A 54 5.62 25.74 7.99
CA GLU A 54 5.33 26.66 6.88
C GLU A 54 4.27 26.10 5.93
N LEU A 55 3.76 24.90 6.20
CA LEU A 55 2.71 24.28 5.41
C LEU A 55 1.44 25.11 5.49
N SER A 56 0.88 25.44 4.32
CA SER A 56 -0.43 26.06 4.24
C SER A 56 -1.52 25.12 4.80
N PRO A 57 -2.67 25.65 5.27
CA PRO A 57 -3.80 24.82 5.71
C PRO A 57 -4.26 23.82 4.64
N GLY A 58 -4.19 24.20 3.35
CA GLY A 58 -4.50 23.31 2.23
C GLY A 58 -3.52 22.14 2.11
N GLN A 59 -2.22 22.40 2.24
CA GLN A 59 -1.20 21.34 2.24
C GLN A 59 -1.31 20.43 3.45
N MET A 60 -1.59 20.97 4.63
CA MET A 60 -1.89 20.16 5.82
C MET A 60 -3.10 19.26 5.58
N ALA A 61 -4.20 19.79 5.03
CA ALA A 61 -5.39 19.01 4.69
C ALA A 61 -5.07 17.90 3.66
N CYS A 62 -4.30 18.21 2.61
CA CYS A 62 -3.81 17.21 1.65
C CYS A 62 -2.96 16.13 2.34
N GLY A 63 -2.11 16.52 3.30
CA GLY A 63 -1.34 15.60 4.13
C GLY A 63 -2.24 14.63 4.90
N HIS A 64 -3.23 15.14 5.62
CA HIS A 64 -4.18 14.29 6.35
C HIS A 64 -4.95 13.35 5.42
N LEU A 65 -5.45 13.85 4.28
CA LEU A 65 -6.19 13.03 3.30
C LEU A 65 -5.32 11.92 2.72
N LEU A 66 -4.07 12.24 2.34
CA LEU A 66 -3.11 11.25 1.88
C LEU A 66 -2.83 10.22 2.97
N GLY A 67 -2.66 10.67 4.21
CA GLY A 67 -2.42 9.79 5.36
C GLY A 67 -3.58 8.83 5.63
N PHE A 68 -4.82 9.31 5.59
CA PHE A 68 -6.01 8.47 5.70
C PHE A 68 -6.14 7.47 4.55
N ALA A 69 -5.85 7.89 3.32
CA ALA A 69 -5.88 6.99 2.16
C ALA A 69 -4.84 5.86 2.30
N MET A 70 -3.60 6.20 2.68
CA MET A 70 -2.53 5.22 2.90
C MET A 70 -2.86 4.26 4.06
N LEU A 71 -3.35 4.78 5.18
CA LEU A 71 -3.74 3.97 6.33
C LEU A 71 -4.93 3.06 5.99
N GLY A 72 -5.93 3.58 5.29
CA GLY A 72 -7.08 2.82 4.82
C GLY A 72 -6.70 1.69 3.87
N LEU A 73 -5.77 1.93 2.95
CA LEU A 73 -5.20 0.91 2.08
C LEU A 73 -4.44 -0.16 2.86
N ALA A 74 -3.59 0.23 3.81
CA ALA A 74 -2.84 -0.69 4.66
C ALA A 74 -3.79 -1.60 5.47
N VAL A 75 -4.80 -1.01 6.11
CA VAL A 75 -5.80 -1.78 6.87
C VAL A 75 -6.57 -2.71 5.96
N SER A 76 -7.04 -2.23 4.80
CA SER A 76 -7.81 -3.04 3.84
C SER A 76 -7.00 -4.24 3.33
N LYS A 77 -5.72 -4.05 3.04
CA LYS A 77 -4.79 -5.13 2.65
C LYS A 77 -4.63 -6.14 3.78
N LEU A 78 -4.32 -5.69 4.99
CA LEU A 78 -4.18 -6.57 6.16
C LEU A 78 -5.47 -7.35 6.44
N THR A 79 -6.64 -6.69 6.39
CA THR A 79 -7.93 -7.37 6.55
C THR A 79 -8.13 -8.43 5.48
N THR A 80 -7.84 -8.11 4.21
CA THR A 80 -7.97 -9.08 3.10
C THR A 80 -7.03 -10.28 3.27
N LEU A 81 -5.82 -10.05 3.79
CA LEU A 81 -4.81 -11.09 4.00
C LEU A 81 -5.12 -12.01 5.19
N PHE A 82 -5.66 -11.45 6.27
CA PHE A 82 -5.85 -12.16 7.55
C PHE A 82 -7.29 -12.54 7.87
N SER A 83 -8.29 -11.99 7.18
CA SER A 83 -9.69 -12.37 7.40
C SER A 83 -9.89 -13.86 7.08
N GLY A 84 -10.44 -14.64 8.01
CA GLY A 84 -10.65 -16.08 7.80
C GLY A 84 -11.88 -16.42 6.96
N LYS A 85 -12.84 -15.49 6.86
CA LYS A 85 -14.23 -15.76 6.44
C LYS A 85 -14.62 -15.25 5.06
N GLU A 86 -13.75 -14.55 4.34
CA GLU A 86 -14.11 -13.99 3.03
C GLU A 86 -14.25 -15.06 1.95
N GLY A 87 -15.22 -14.84 1.07
CA GLY A 87 -15.41 -15.66 -0.12
C GLY A 87 -14.17 -15.67 -1.01
N THR A 88 -13.79 -16.85 -1.50
CA THR A 88 -12.59 -17.09 -2.31
C THR A 88 -12.49 -16.16 -3.54
N TYR A 89 -13.62 -15.76 -4.11
CA TYR A 89 -13.70 -14.86 -5.26
C TYR A 89 -13.57 -13.37 -4.91
N LEU A 90 -14.11 -12.94 -3.76
CA LEU A 90 -13.96 -11.55 -3.32
C LEU A 90 -12.49 -11.26 -3.03
N ARG A 91 -11.83 -12.14 -2.28
CA ARG A 91 -10.39 -12.04 -2.00
C ARG A 91 -9.55 -12.03 -3.27
N ARG A 92 -9.90 -12.87 -4.25
CA ARG A 92 -9.24 -12.85 -5.57
C ARG A 92 -9.28 -11.46 -6.17
N ASN A 93 -10.47 -10.88 -6.28
CA ASN A 93 -10.66 -9.59 -6.93
C ASN A 93 -9.96 -8.47 -6.16
N LEU A 94 -9.98 -8.52 -4.83
CA LEU A 94 -9.25 -7.58 -3.98
C LEU A 94 -7.73 -7.70 -4.17
N LEU A 95 -7.16 -8.91 -4.20
CA LEU A 95 -5.74 -9.11 -4.49
C LEU A 95 -5.36 -8.62 -5.89
N LEU A 96 -6.22 -8.85 -6.90
CA LEU A 96 -5.99 -8.31 -8.24
C LEU A 96 -6.03 -6.77 -8.25
N ALA A 97 -7.00 -6.17 -7.57
CA ALA A 97 -7.14 -4.72 -7.49
C ALA A 97 -5.97 -4.07 -6.75
N PHE A 98 -5.63 -4.56 -5.55
CA PHE A 98 -4.47 -4.09 -4.81
C PHE A 98 -3.19 -4.31 -5.61
N GLY A 99 -3.02 -5.49 -6.21
CA GLY A 99 -1.85 -5.79 -7.02
C GLY A 99 -1.67 -4.84 -8.20
N ALA A 100 -2.74 -4.53 -8.93
CA ALA A 100 -2.70 -3.57 -10.02
C ALA A 100 -2.40 -2.14 -9.53
N LEU A 101 -3.05 -1.69 -8.45
CA LEU A 101 -2.81 -0.37 -7.86
C LEU A 101 -1.35 -0.22 -7.40
N ASP A 102 -0.77 -1.28 -6.85
CA ASP A 102 0.61 -1.30 -6.36
C ASP A 102 1.63 -1.14 -7.49
N ILE A 103 1.39 -1.81 -8.63
CA ILE A 103 2.20 -1.64 -9.85
C ILE A 103 2.04 -0.23 -10.42
N VAL A 104 0.81 0.29 -10.50
CA VAL A 104 0.55 1.66 -11.00
C VAL A 104 1.20 2.71 -10.10
N MET A 105 1.11 2.56 -8.78
CA MET A 105 1.74 3.47 -7.82
C MET A 105 3.27 3.43 -7.97
N SER A 106 3.85 2.23 -8.01
CA SER A 106 5.30 2.05 -8.18
C SER A 106 5.82 2.72 -9.45
N THR A 107 5.20 2.41 -10.58
CA THR A 107 5.62 2.93 -11.90
C THR A 107 5.42 4.43 -12.02
N SER A 108 4.32 4.97 -11.49
CA SER A 108 4.06 6.42 -11.44
C SER A 108 5.11 7.16 -10.60
N LEU A 109 5.47 6.62 -9.42
CA LEU A 109 6.47 7.24 -8.55
C LEU A 109 7.88 7.26 -9.17
N LEU A 110 8.24 6.21 -9.92
CA LEU A 110 9.55 6.14 -10.58
C LEU A 110 9.76 7.24 -11.62
N GLN A 111 8.69 7.81 -12.19
CA GLN A 111 8.78 8.96 -13.11
C GLN A 111 9.34 10.21 -12.43
N PHE A 112 9.15 10.33 -11.12
CA PHE A 112 9.60 11.47 -10.32
C PHE A 112 10.94 11.23 -9.60
N GLU A 113 11.54 10.04 -9.76
CA GLU A 113 12.79 9.67 -9.07
C GLU A 113 13.93 10.68 -9.27
N LYS A 114 14.04 11.26 -10.47
CA LYS A 114 15.05 12.30 -10.75
C LYS A 114 14.88 13.52 -9.84
N GLY A 115 13.63 13.94 -9.57
CA GLY A 115 13.34 15.06 -8.68
C GLY A 115 13.74 14.74 -7.23
N PHE A 116 13.41 13.53 -6.77
CA PHE A 116 13.80 13.08 -5.43
C PHE A 116 15.32 12.96 -5.26
N GLN A 117 16.04 12.47 -6.27
CA GLN A 117 17.51 12.36 -6.23
C GLN A 117 18.20 13.71 -6.11
N VAL A 118 17.71 14.73 -6.81
CA VAL A 118 18.23 16.11 -6.70
C VAL A 118 18.06 16.65 -5.27
N ALA A 119 16.99 16.25 -4.57
CA ALA A 119 16.77 16.60 -3.18
C ALA A 119 17.59 15.76 -2.18
N GLY A 120 18.33 14.74 -2.63
CA GLY A 120 19.06 13.82 -1.76
C GLY A 120 18.22 12.66 -1.21
N ALA A 121 17.02 12.44 -1.74
CA ALA A 121 16.13 11.33 -1.41
C ALA A 121 16.03 10.32 -2.56
N SER A 122 15.44 9.15 -2.32
CA SER A 122 15.13 8.19 -3.38
C SER A 122 13.84 7.46 -3.08
N VAL A 123 12.97 7.34 -4.08
CA VAL A 123 11.74 6.57 -4.00
C VAL A 123 11.93 5.13 -4.49
N LYS A 124 13.09 4.78 -5.06
CA LYS A 124 13.37 3.45 -5.63
C LYS A 124 13.03 2.31 -4.69
N TYR A 125 13.45 2.37 -3.42
CA TYR A 125 13.21 1.27 -2.48
C TYR A 125 11.72 1.11 -2.17
N PHE A 126 11.01 2.22 -1.97
CA PHE A 126 9.56 2.21 -1.74
C PHE A 126 8.82 1.71 -2.99
N SER A 127 9.16 2.22 -4.17
CA SER A 127 8.61 1.78 -5.45
C SER A 127 8.88 0.29 -5.71
N LEU A 128 10.09 -0.19 -5.42
CA LEU A 128 10.44 -1.61 -5.61
C LEU A 128 9.64 -2.51 -4.67
N MET A 129 9.52 -2.12 -3.39
CA MET A 129 8.72 -2.87 -2.42
C MET A 129 7.26 -2.96 -2.88
N GLN A 130 6.69 -1.84 -3.33
CA GLN A 130 5.33 -1.81 -3.85
C GLN A 130 5.18 -2.66 -5.11
N PHE A 131 6.16 -2.63 -6.00
CA PHE A 131 6.15 -3.44 -7.21
C PHE A 131 6.16 -4.93 -6.89
N VAL A 132 7.02 -5.35 -5.96
CA VAL A 132 7.12 -6.76 -5.53
C VAL A 132 5.82 -7.21 -4.87
N GLU A 133 5.25 -6.41 -3.97
CA GLU A 133 3.92 -6.68 -3.40
C GLU A 133 2.86 -6.83 -4.49
N GLY A 134 2.84 -5.89 -5.43
CA GLY A 134 1.88 -5.88 -6.53
C GLY A 134 1.98 -7.14 -7.39
N ALA A 135 3.20 -7.53 -7.77
CA ALA A 135 3.47 -8.75 -8.53
C ALA A 135 3.04 -10.01 -7.78
N VAL A 136 3.32 -10.08 -6.47
CA VAL A 136 2.93 -11.20 -5.61
C VAL A 136 1.41 -11.34 -5.50
N PHE A 137 0.69 -10.22 -5.32
CA PHE A 137 -0.77 -10.21 -5.26
C PHE A 137 -1.42 -10.57 -6.58
N LEU A 138 -0.89 -10.07 -7.71
CA LEU A 138 -1.35 -10.45 -9.05
C LEU A 138 -1.12 -11.94 -9.31
N TYR A 139 0.04 -12.47 -8.94
CA TYR A 139 0.35 -13.88 -9.10
C TYR A 139 -0.62 -14.78 -8.32
N ASP A 140 -0.86 -14.52 -7.03
CA ASP A 140 -1.84 -15.28 -6.23
C ASP A 140 -3.28 -15.06 -6.72
N GLY A 141 -3.60 -13.85 -7.16
CA GLY A 141 -4.89 -13.50 -7.74
C GLY A 141 -5.24 -14.31 -8.99
N LEU A 142 -4.29 -14.41 -9.93
CA LEU A 142 -4.48 -15.01 -11.25
C LEU A 142 -4.32 -16.54 -11.25
N PHE A 143 -3.24 -17.04 -10.66
CA PHE A 143 -2.80 -18.43 -10.91
C PHE A 143 -3.21 -19.41 -9.82
N ARG A 144 -3.66 -18.93 -8.65
CA ARG A 144 -4.01 -19.85 -7.57
C ARG A 144 -5.36 -20.54 -7.82
N PRO A 145 -5.39 -21.89 -7.87
CA PRO A 145 -6.64 -22.62 -8.01
C PRO A 145 -7.52 -22.41 -6.78
N ARG A 146 -8.81 -22.14 -7.00
CA ARG A 146 -9.79 -21.90 -5.93
C ARG A 146 -10.95 -22.89 -6.10
N PRO A 147 -11.37 -23.59 -5.05
CA PRO A 147 -12.48 -24.52 -5.14
C PRO A 147 -13.77 -23.77 -5.53
N PRO A 148 -14.59 -24.34 -6.43
CA PRO A 148 -15.86 -23.76 -6.82
C PRO A 148 -16.80 -23.63 -5.60
N LYS A 149 -17.68 -22.63 -5.64
CA LYS A 149 -18.70 -22.44 -4.60
C LYS A 149 -19.59 -23.71 -4.59
N PRO A 150 -19.86 -24.35 -3.45
CA PRO A 150 -20.77 -25.49 -3.42
C PRO A 150 -22.13 -25.04 -3.98
N SER A 151 -22.59 -25.75 -5.00
CA SER A 151 -23.87 -25.50 -5.64
C SER A 151 -24.99 -25.78 -4.64
N THR A 152 -25.82 -24.77 -4.36
CA THR A 152 -27.01 -24.86 -3.50
C THR A 152 -28.00 -25.95 -3.96
N LYS A 153 -27.86 -26.50 -5.17
CA LYS A 153 -28.69 -27.61 -5.65
C LYS A 153 -28.41 -28.95 -4.95
N ALA A 154 -27.26 -29.12 -4.31
CA ALA A 154 -26.95 -30.35 -3.56
C ALA A 154 -27.56 -30.39 -2.15
N ALA A 155 -28.02 -29.26 -1.61
CA ALA A 155 -28.53 -29.15 -0.23
C ALA A 155 -30.06 -29.27 -0.12
N LYS A 156 -30.79 -29.45 -1.23
CA LYS A 156 -32.25 -29.65 -1.25
C LYS A 156 -32.66 -31.04 -1.76
N GLY A 157 -31.72 -31.98 -1.81
CA GLY A 157 -31.91 -33.33 -2.37
C GLY A 157 -31.50 -34.47 -1.43
N GLN A 158 -31.64 -34.26 -0.11
CA GLN A 158 -31.64 -35.31 0.91
C GLN A 158 -32.79 -35.06 1.87
#